data_AF-A0AA94XXE6-F1
#
_entry.id   AF-A0AA94XXE6-F1
#
_cell.length_a   1.000
_cell.length_b   1.000
_cell.length_c   1.000
_cell.angle_alpha   90.00
_cell.angle_beta   90.00
_cell.angle_gamma   90.00
#
_symmetry.space_group_name_H-M   'P 1'
#
loop_
_entity.id
_entity.type
_entity.pdbx_description
1 polymer ?
#
loop_
_entity_poly.entity_id
_entity_poly.type
_entity_poly.pdbx_seq_one_letter_code
_entity_poly.pdbx_strand_id
1 'polypeptide(L)'
;MAVKMNLVDATTTQRLLSWLVDMVPVLILSVIFLPMISAKMLQALTVPEVMGDIMGIYATYALLSLAYTVFVWWWEATAGKTPGNLVLGVRTTNLEGGAPGWGKTIGRRLLIAVAGIIPLAGSILMVISNQFDSNGKKQGWHDKAAGTLVLDIKAGRDPLSTGGKQGPESFAPQPAAGQDSAVANVRQPAAEQAPAVTNVPVQKTDGPLEKEVAVIDSVPGAVRSPLPEPEPQPEPQPEPQPEPQPQAELSDQHVSGADADEEEGYTRIRSAAPAGLHLEFDDQKCIELDGTILLGRNPSHGEGDIGVRLVVLDDPERSVSKTHLLVQPGAGCIWVTDRGSANGSSIVDAQGAVRALEPGKPEQALAGQTVYLGDRYFHVEQP
;
A
#
# COMPACT_ATOMS: atom_id res chain seq x y z
N MET A 1 2.45 4.12 -6.22
CA MET A 1 1.44 4.64 -5.26
C MET A 1 1.98 4.39 -3.87
N ALA A 2 1.73 5.26 -2.89
CA ALA A 2 2.11 4.96 -1.52
C ALA A 2 1.37 3.71 -1.01
N VAL A 3 2.13 2.70 -0.55
CA VAL A 3 1.64 1.57 0.24
C VAL A 3 1.19 2.09 1.60
N LYS A 4 -0.01 2.67 1.68
CA LYS A 4 -0.54 3.30 2.91
C LYS A 4 -0.69 2.28 4.03
N MET A 5 0.33 2.19 4.88
CA MET A 5 0.56 1.02 5.75
C MET A 5 -0.55 0.72 6.78
N ASN A 6 -1.38 1.70 7.11
CA ASN A 6 -2.53 1.51 8.00
C ASN A 6 -3.70 0.78 7.30
N LEU A 7 -4.45 -0.01 8.07
CA LEU A 7 -5.69 -0.61 7.58
C LEU A 7 -6.85 0.39 7.69
N VAL A 8 -7.52 0.67 6.58
CA VAL A 8 -8.67 1.59 6.52
C VAL A 8 -9.96 0.80 6.28
N ASP A 9 -10.97 0.95 7.14
CA ASP A 9 -12.29 0.33 6.95
C ASP A 9 -13.01 0.94 5.74
N ALA A 10 -13.44 0.09 4.79
CA ALA A 10 -14.20 0.53 3.63
C ALA A 10 -15.54 1.15 4.04
N THR A 11 -15.87 2.30 3.46
CA THR A 11 -17.11 3.04 3.75
C THR A 11 -18.35 2.26 3.34
N THR A 12 -19.49 2.55 3.99
CA THR A 12 -20.80 1.97 3.65
C THR A 12 -21.17 2.18 2.18
N THR A 13 -20.80 3.33 1.59
CA THR A 13 -20.98 3.62 0.16
C THR A 13 -20.14 2.69 -0.73
N GLN A 14 -18.85 2.48 -0.41
CA GLN A 14 -18.01 1.54 -1.16
C GLN A 14 -18.50 0.09 -1.03
N ARG A 15 -18.97 -0.33 0.15
CA ARG A 15 -19.55 -1.67 0.35
C ARG A 15 -20.83 -1.86 -0.46
N LEU A 16 -21.72 -0.87 -0.47
CA LEU A 16 -22.97 -0.90 -1.26
C LEU A 16 -22.70 -0.91 -2.76
N LEU A 17 -21.79 -0.06 -3.25
CA LEU A 17 -21.40 -0.04 -4.65
C LEU A 17 -20.69 -1.33 -5.06
N SER A 18 -19.88 -1.95 -4.18
CA SER A 18 -19.23 -3.25 -4.48
C SER A 18 -20.28 -4.33 -4.68
N TRP A 19 -21.26 -4.40 -3.78
CA TRP A 19 -22.40 -5.31 -3.89
C TRP A 19 -23.25 -5.08 -5.15
N LEU A 20 -23.46 -3.81 -5.56
CA LEU A 20 -24.16 -3.49 -6.81
C LEU A 20 -23.36 -3.94 -8.05
N VAL A 21 -22.04 -3.75 -8.07
CA VAL A 21 -21.18 -4.21 -9.19
C VAL A 21 -21.09 -5.74 -9.24
N ASP A 22 -21.00 -6.42 -8.09
CA ASP A 22 -21.08 -7.89 -7.98
C ASP A 22 -22.36 -8.47 -8.62
N MET A 23 -23.47 -7.71 -8.61
CA MET A 23 -24.76 -8.11 -9.20
C MET A 23 -24.87 -7.86 -10.71
N VAL A 24 -24.01 -7.01 -11.31
CA VAL A 24 -24.13 -6.61 -12.73
C VAL A 24 -24.17 -7.81 -13.70
N PRO A 25 -23.33 -8.87 -13.57
CA PRO A 25 -23.41 -10.03 -14.46
C PRO A 25 -24.74 -10.80 -14.35
N VAL A 26 -25.33 -10.90 -13.15
CA VAL A 26 -26.64 -11.54 -12.93
C VAL A 26 -27.76 -10.66 -13.49
N LEU A 27 -27.64 -9.33 -13.40
CA LEU A 27 -28.57 -8.39 -14.04
C LEU A 27 -28.48 -8.45 -15.58
N ILE A 28 -27.28 -8.62 -16.15
CA ILE A 28 -27.09 -8.82 -17.61
C ILE A 28 -27.75 -10.13 -18.05
N LEU A 29 -27.51 -11.23 -17.33
CA LEU A 29 -28.23 -12.49 -17.56
C LEU A 29 -29.75 -12.30 -17.42
N SER A 30 -30.22 -11.52 -16.44
CA SER A 30 -31.65 -11.24 -16.26
C SER A 30 -32.24 -10.50 -17.46
N VAL A 31 -31.56 -9.45 -17.95
CA VAL A 31 -31.99 -8.63 -19.10
C VAL A 31 -32.01 -9.45 -20.40
N ILE A 32 -31.15 -10.46 -20.55
CA ILE A 32 -31.17 -11.38 -21.70
C ILE A 32 -32.29 -12.42 -21.56
N PHE A 33 -32.35 -13.13 -20.43
CA PHE A 33 -33.19 -14.32 -20.31
C PHE A 33 -34.66 -14.01 -19.95
N LEU A 34 -34.97 -12.98 -19.15
CA LEU A 34 -36.38 -12.68 -18.80
C LEU A 34 -37.24 -12.31 -20.01
N PRO A 35 -36.78 -11.49 -20.99
CA PRO A 35 -37.55 -11.23 -22.21
C PRO A 35 -37.74 -12.47 -23.11
N MET A 36 -36.73 -13.36 -23.18
CA MET A 36 -36.88 -14.64 -23.89
C MET A 36 -37.93 -15.53 -23.23
N ILE A 37 -37.90 -15.63 -21.90
CA ILE A 37 -38.87 -16.38 -21.10
C ILE A 37 -40.28 -15.79 -21.27
N SER A 38 -40.45 -14.47 -21.15
CA SER A 38 -41.79 -13.85 -21.22
C SER A 38 -42.41 -13.94 -22.62
N ALA A 39 -41.62 -13.79 -23.69
CA ALA A 39 -42.08 -14.01 -25.06
C ALA A 39 -42.52 -15.47 -25.29
N LYS A 40 -41.73 -16.44 -24.81
CA LYS A 40 -42.07 -17.87 -24.87
C LYS A 40 -43.29 -18.22 -24.01
N MET A 41 -43.43 -17.62 -22.84
CA MET A 41 -44.59 -17.78 -21.94
C MET A 41 -45.89 -17.29 -22.59
N LEU A 42 -45.83 -16.19 -23.34
CA LEU A 42 -46.97 -15.69 -24.13
C LEU A 42 -47.29 -16.62 -25.31
N GLN A 43 -46.27 -17.13 -26.02
CA GLN A 43 -46.44 -18.12 -27.09
C GLN A 43 -47.14 -19.40 -26.58
N ALA A 44 -46.79 -19.87 -25.38
CA ALA A 44 -47.30 -21.10 -24.80
C ALA A 44 -48.81 -21.09 -24.49
N LEU A 45 -49.46 -19.92 -24.43
CA LEU A 45 -50.92 -19.81 -24.37
C LEU A 45 -51.61 -20.32 -25.65
N THR A 46 -50.85 -20.46 -26.74
CA THR A 46 -51.34 -20.91 -28.05
C THR A 46 -50.65 -22.19 -28.55
N VAL A 47 -49.40 -22.44 -28.13
CA VAL A 47 -48.62 -23.63 -28.52
C VAL A 47 -48.04 -24.30 -27.26
N PRO A 48 -48.76 -25.23 -26.61
CA PRO A 48 -48.35 -25.83 -25.33
C PRO A 48 -47.00 -26.56 -25.36
N GLU A 49 -46.59 -27.06 -26.52
CA GLU A 49 -45.31 -27.76 -26.74
C GLU A 49 -44.07 -26.92 -26.37
N VAL A 50 -44.22 -25.58 -26.41
CA VAL A 50 -43.18 -24.59 -26.06
C VAL A 50 -42.78 -24.61 -24.58
N MET A 51 -43.50 -25.35 -23.72
CA MET A 51 -43.10 -25.59 -22.33
C MET A 51 -41.69 -26.21 -22.19
N GLY A 52 -41.27 -27.05 -23.14
CA GLY A 52 -39.92 -27.60 -23.17
C GLY A 52 -38.84 -26.52 -23.28
N ASP A 53 -39.00 -25.60 -24.24
CA ASP A 53 -38.11 -24.45 -24.44
C ASP A 53 -38.02 -23.60 -23.18
N ILE A 54 -39.16 -23.27 -22.56
CA ILE A 54 -39.24 -22.42 -21.36
C ILE A 54 -38.43 -23.03 -20.22
N MET A 55 -38.60 -24.32 -19.96
CA MET A 55 -37.85 -25.03 -18.91
C MET A 55 -36.36 -25.11 -19.25
N GLY A 56 -35.98 -25.29 -20.51
CA GLY A 56 -34.58 -25.26 -20.95
C GLY A 56 -33.93 -23.88 -20.78
N ILE A 57 -34.64 -22.80 -21.10
CA ILE A 57 -34.18 -21.41 -20.94
C ILE A 57 -34.04 -21.08 -19.44
N TYR A 58 -35.01 -21.47 -18.60
CA TYR A 58 -34.91 -21.33 -17.14
C TYR A 58 -33.74 -22.12 -16.55
N ALA A 59 -33.54 -23.38 -16.96
CA ALA A 59 -32.43 -24.21 -16.50
C ALA A 59 -31.07 -23.61 -16.89
N THR A 60 -30.96 -23.07 -18.11
CA THR A 60 -29.75 -22.39 -18.59
C THR A 60 -29.47 -21.12 -17.79
N TYR A 61 -30.48 -20.27 -17.58
CA TYR A 61 -30.38 -19.06 -16.75
C TYR A 61 -29.94 -19.38 -15.31
N ALA A 62 -30.57 -20.39 -14.70
CA ALA A 62 -30.26 -20.83 -13.34
C ALA A 62 -28.85 -21.41 -13.23
N LEU A 63 -28.42 -22.24 -14.19
CA LEU A 63 -27.08 -22.83 -14.24
C LEU A 63 -25.99 -21.76 -14.37
N LEU A 64 -26.16 -20.79 -15.29
CA LEU A 64 -25.20 -19.69 -15.47
C LEU A 64 -25.13 -18.79 -14.23
N SER A 65 -26.28 -18.44 -13.65
CA SER A 65 -26.36 -17.61 -12.44
C SER A 65 -25.74 -18.31 -11.22
N LEU A 66 -25.96 -19.63 -11.08
CA LEU A 66 -25.35 -20.45 -10.04
C LEU A 66 -23.84 -20.58 -10.23
N ALA A 67 -23.38 -20.86 -11.45
CA ALA A 67 -21.95 -20.96 -11.77
C ALA A 67 -21.19 -19.65 -11.47
N TYR A 68 -21.75 -18.50 -11.86
CA TYR A 68 -21.20 -17.19 -11.50
C TYR A 68 -21.19 -16.97 -9.98
N THR A 69 -22.28 -17.32 -9.28
CA THR A 69 -22.38 -17.18 -7.82
C THR A 69 -21.32 -18.02 -7.10
N VAL A 70 -21.16 -19.29 -7.48
CA VAL A 70 -20.15 -20.21 -6.92
C VAL A 70 -18.73 -19.71 -7.24
N PHE A 71 -18.48 -19.19 -8.44
CA PHE A 71 -17.19 -18.59 -8.81
C PHE A 71 -16.85 -17.37 -7.93
N VAL A 72 -17.80 -16.44 -7.73
CA VAL A 72 -17.60 -15.27 -6.86
C VAL A 72 -17.38 -15.70 -5.40
N TRP A 73 -18.09 -16.71 -4.91
CA TRP A 73 -17.90 -17.23 -3.55
C TRP A 73 -16.53 -17.89 -3.38
N TRP A 74 -16.07 -18.66 -4.37
CA TRP A 74 -14.72 -19.24 -4.38
C TRP A 74 -13.63 -18.16 -4.38
N TRP A 75 -13.78 -17.14 -5.22
CA TRP A 75 -12.80 -16.05 -5.35
C TRP A 75 -12.74 -15.17 -4.09
N GLU A 76 -13.89 -14.89 -3.46
CA GLU A 76 -13.95 -14.18 -2.19
C GLU A 76 -13.37 -15.03 -1.05
N ALA A 77 -13.71 -16.32 -0.98
CA ALA A 77 -13.20 -17.23 0.05
C ALA A 77 -11.68 -17.44 0.00
N THR A 78 -11.11 -17.53 -1.21
CA THR A 78 -9.68 -17.82 -1.41
C THR A 78 -8.80 -16.57 -1.43
N ALA A 79 -9.26 -15.47 -2.01
CA ALA A 79 -8.44 -14.29 -2.28
C ALA A 79 -9.03 -12.95 -1.81
N GLY A 80 -10.19 -12.96 -1.13
CA GLY A 80 -10.86 -11.73 -0.66
C GLY A 80 -11.35 -10.81 -1.79
N LYS A 81 -11.42 -11.33 -3.02
CA LYS A 81 -11.66 -10.59 -4.26
C LYS A 81 -13.02 -10.95 -4.86
N THR A 82 -13.64 -9.94 -5.47
CA THR A 82 -14.89 -10.02 -6.24
C THR A 82 -14.80 -8.95 -7.36
N PRO A 83 -15.64 -8.98 -8.40
CA PRO A 83 -15.67 -7.93 -9.42
C PRO A 83 -15.85 -6.52 -8.82
N GLY A 84 -16.80 -6.34 -7.89
CA GLY A 84 -17.01 -5.05 -7.21
C GLY A 84 -15.83 -4.62 -6.34
N ASN A 85 -15.23 -5.57 -5.62
CA ASN A 85 -14.05 -5.34 -4.78
C ASN A 85 -12.86 -4.83 -5.62
N LEU A 86 -12.64 -5.39 -6.82
CA LEU A 86 -11.58 -4.95 -7.73
C LEU A 86 -11.82 -3.54 -8.28
N VAL A 87 -13.02 -3.25 -8.79
CA VAL A 87 -13.37 -1.93 -9.36
C VAL A 87 -13.19 -0.82 -8.32
N LEU A 88 -13.73 -1.02 -7.12
CA LEU A 88 -13.72 0.02 -6.09
C LEU A 88 -12.41 0.07 -5.31
N GLY A 89 -11.59 -0.99 -5.33
CA GLY A 89 -10.36 -1.05 -4.54
C GLY A 89 -10.64 -1.35 -3.08
N VAL A 90 -11.47 -2.36 -2.82
CA VAL A 90 -11.71 -2.89 -1.47
C VAL A 90 -11.39 -4.39 -1.40
N ARG A 91 -11.20 -4.93 -0.19
CA ARG A 91 -10.81 -6.32 0.05
C ARG A 91 -11.62 -6.92 1.19
N THR A 92 -12.25 -8.07 0.98
CA THR A 92 -12.86 -8.85 2.07
C THR A 92 -11.78 -9.67 2.78
N THR A 93 -11.70 -9.63 4.11
CA THR A 93 -10.71 -10.38 4.90
C THR A 93 -11.38 -11.11 6.07
N ASN A 94 -10.66 -12.05 6.69
CA ASN A 94 -11.00 -12.54 8.02
C ASN A 94 -10.58 -11.54 9.13
N LEU A 95 -10.93 -11.80 10.40
CA LEU A 95 -10.55 -10.93 11.53
C LEU A 95 -9.04 -10.81 11.81
N GLU A 96 -8.20 -11.68 11.26
CA GLU A 96 -6.72 -11.64 11.34
C GLU A 96 -6.09 -10.95 10.11
N GLY A 97 -6.89 -10.53 9.12
CA GLY A 97 -6.42 -9.91 7.87
C GLY A 97 -6.01 -10.90 6.78
N GLY A 98 -6.14 -12.21 7.01
CA GLY A 98 -5.95 -13.23 5.98
C GLY A 98 -7.21 -13.44 5.12
N ALA A 99 -7.14 -14.44 4.21
CA ALA A 99 -8.27 -14.83 3.37
C ALA A 99 -9.52 -15.20 4.22
N PRO A 100 -10.74 -14.83 3.78
CA PRO A 100 -11.97 -15.13 4.52
C PRO A 100 -12.20 -16.62 4.81
N GLY A 101 -11.88 -17.49 3.83
CA GLY A 101 -12.19 -18.91 3.89
C GLY A 101 -13.66 -19.22 3.63
N TRP A 102 -13.93 -20.42 3.10
CA TRP A 102 -15.26 -20.82 2.62
C TRP A 102 -16.37 -20.69 3.67
N GLY A 103 -16.16 -21.15 4.90
CA GLY A 103 -17.20 -21.13 5.94
C GLY A 103 -17.68 -19.71 6.28
N LYS A 104 -16.75 -18.75 6.36
CA LYS A 104 -17.07 -17.34 6.64
C LYS A 104 -17.76 -16.69 5.44
N THR A 105 -17.27 -16.92 4.22
CA THR A 105 -17.88 -16.41 2.98
C THR A 105 -19.29 -16.94 2.76
N ILE A 106 -19.52 -18.25 2.94
CA ILE A 106 -20.84 -18.88 2.81
C ILE A 106 -21.79 -18.32 3.88
N GLY A 107 -21.38 -18.25 5.15
CA GLY A 107 -22.19 -17.67 6.22
C GLY A 107 -22.58 -16.21 5.93
N ARG A 108 -21.62 -15.38 5.51
CA ARG A 108 -21.81 -13.98 5.08
C ARG A 108 -22.84 -13.86 3.95
N ARG A 109 -22.67 -14.62 2.86
CA ARG A 109 -23.52 -14.56 1.67
C ARG A 109 -24.91 -15.14 1.92
N LEU A 110 -25.05 -16.20 2.75
CA LEU A 110 -26.35 -16.73 3.18
C LEU A 110 -27.14 -15.75 4.05
N LEU A 111 -26.49 -15.04 4.98
CA LEU A 111 -27.13 -13.98 5.79
C LEU A 111 -27.69 -12.85 4.91
N ILE A 112 -26.96 -12.45 3.88
CA ILE A 112 -27.41 -11.44 2.90
C ILE A 112 -28.57 -11.99 2.04
N ALA A 113 -28.52 -13.26 1.64
CA ALA A 113 -29.58 -13.91 0.86
C ALA A 113 -30.89 -14.08 1.64
N VAL A 114 -30.82 -14.47 2.92
CA VAL A 114 -31.99 -14.55 3.82
C VAL A 114 -32.60 -13.17 4.05
N ALA A 115 -31.77 -12.12 4.21
CA ALA A 115 -32.29 -10.76 4.27
C ALA A 115 -32.93 -10.32 2.93
N GLY A 116 -32.40 -10.78 1.80
CA GLY A 116 -32.93 -10.55 0.45
C GLY A 116 -34.31 -11.17 0.16
N ILE A 117 -34.85 -12.01 1.06
CA ILE A 117 -36.24 -12.49 1.00
C ILE A 117 -37.24 -11.32 1.06
N ILE A 118 -36.86 -10.20 1.70
CA ILE A 118 -37.58 -8.93 1.58
C ILE A 118 -36.94 -8.11 0.45
N PRO A 119 -37.59 -7.97 -0.73
CA PRO A 119 -36.95 -7.42 -1.92
C PRO A 119 -36.38 -6.01 -1.71
N LEU A 120 -35.12 -5.82 -2.11
CA LEU A 120 -34.26 -4.64 -1.87
C LEU A 120 -34.03 -4.31 -0.40
N ALA A 121 -35.08 -4.07 0.39
CA ALA A 121 -35.01 -3.48 1.71
C ALA A 121 -34.12 -4.26 2.68
N GLY A 122 -34.23 -5.60 2.74
CA GLY A 122 -33.45 -6.40 3.68
C GLY A 122 -31.95 -6.48 3.33
N SER A 123 -31.61 -6.63 2.04
CA SER A 123 -30.21 -6.63 1.60
C SER A 123 -29.56 -5.25 1.76
N ILE A 124 -30.27 -4.17 1.44
CA ILE A 124 -29.78 -2.80 1.64
C ILE A 124 -29.59 -2.50 3.13
N LEU A 125 -30.56 -2.87 3.98
CA LEU A 125 -30.46 -2.69 5.43
C LEU A 125 -29.30 -3.49 6.04
N MET A 126 -29.03 -4.71 5.55
CA MET A 126 -27.85 -5.49 5.95
C MET A 126 -26.52 -4.79 5.62
N VAL A 127 -26.43 -4.02 4.53
CA VAL A 127 -25.23 -3.24 4.19
C VAL A 127 -25.15 -1.95 5.02
N ILE A 128 -26.28 -1.25 5.19
CA ILE A 128 -26.36 -0.01 5.97
C ILE A 128 -26.17 -0.25 7.48
N SER A 129 -26.43 -1.47 7.97
CA SER A 129 -26.32 -1.83 9.39
C SER A 129 -24.96 -1.50 10.03
N ASN A 130 -23.91 -1.38 9.21
CA ASN A 130 -22.58 -0.85 9.55
C ASN A 130 -22.65 0.48 10.33
N GLN A 131 -23.53 1.40 9.90
CA GLN A 131 -23.72 2.71 10.53
C GLN A 131 -24.21 2.65 11.98
N PHE A 132 -24.65 1.47 12.44
CA PHE A 132 -25.15 1.22 13.80
C PHE A 132 -24.19 0.34 14.63
N ASP A 133 -22.96 0.08 14.16
CA ASP A 133 -21.96 -0.68 14.92
C ASP A 133 -21.24 0.19 15.97
N SER A 134 -21.81 0.27 17.18
CA SER A 134 -21.30 1.04 18.33
C SER A 134 -19.85 0.69 18.75
N ASN A 135 -19.28 -0.37 18.21
CA ASN A 135 -17.91 -0.83 18.51
C ASN A 135 -16.82 -0.09 17.71
N GLY A 136 -17.18 0.84 16.81
CA GLY A 136 -16.25 1.68 16.05
C GLY A 136 -15.51 0.99 14.89
N LYS A 137 -15.64 -0.34 14.76
CA LYS A 137 -14.97 -1.19 13.74
C LYS A 137 -15.70 -1.28 12.40
N LYS A 138 -16.75 -0.47 12.22
CA LYS A 138 -17.54 -0.33 10.99
C LYS A 138 -17.88 -1.68 10.34
N GLN A 139 -18.43 -2.63 11.11
CA GLN A 139 -18.82 -3.94 10.61
C GLN A 139 -20.32 -4.01 10.33
N GLY A 140 -20.72 -4.45 9.13
CA GLY A 140 -22.10 -4.86 8.87
C GLY A 140 -22.48 -6.06 9.75
N TRP A 141 -23.76 -6.27 10.04
CA TRP A 141 -24.20 -7.38 10.91
C TRP A 141 -23.85 -8.74 10.30
N HIS A 142 -23.93 -8.84 8.98
CA HIS A 142 -23.46 -9.99 8.19
C HIS A 142 -21.94 -10.19 8.30
N ASP A 143 -21.14 -9.11 8.26
CA ASP A 143 -19.67 -9.17 8.43
C ASP A 143 -19.29 -9.63 9.85
N LYS A 144 -19.99 -9.07 10.85
CA LYS A 144 -19.79 -9.29 12.28
C LYS A 144 -20.15 -10.73 12.69
N ALA A 145 -21.25 -11.27 12.17
CA ALA A 145 -21.65 -12.65 12.36
C ALA A 145 -20.72 -13.65 11.64
N ALA A 146 -20.18 -13.29 10.47
CA ALA A 146 -19.24 -14.14 9.72
C ALA A 146 -17.78 -14.07 10.22
N GLY A 147 -17.42 -13.10 11.08
CA GLY A 147 -16.03 -12.86 11.48
C GLY A 147 -15.17 -12.36 10.31
N THR A 148 -15.68 -11.38 9.57
CA THR A 148 -15.05 -10.78 8.39
C THR A 148 -14.96 -9.25 8.49
N LEU A 149 -14.09 -8.67 7.65
CA LEU A 149 -13.90 -7.23 7.48
C LEU A 149 -13.88 -6.89 5.98
N VAL A 150 -14.16 -5.63 5.66
CA VAL A 150 -13.98 -5.10 4.30
C VAL A 150 -13.16 -3.82 4.40
N LEU A 151 -11.96 -3.84 3.82
CA LEU A 151 -10.96 -2.79 3.93
C LEU A 151 -10.80 -2.06 2.61
N ASP A 152 -10.50 -0.76 2.65
CA ASP A 152 -10.14 0.07 1.51
C ASP A 152 -8.65 -0.05 1.23
N ILE A 153 -8.30 -0.60 0.06
CA ILE A 153 -6.92 -0.83 -0.38
C ILE A 153 -6.40 0.24 -1.36
N LYS A 154 -7.13 1.36 -1.50
CA LYS A 154 -6.66 2.62 -2.11
C LYS A 154 -6.38 3.69 -1.05
N ALA A 155 -7.09 3.64 0.07
CA ALA A 155 -6.86 4.47 1.26
C ALA A 155 -5.92 3.82 2.29
N GLY A 156 -5.78 2.49 2.28
CA GLY A 156 -4.92 1.73 3.19
C GLY A 156 -4.25 0.51 2.55
N ARG A 157 -3.61 -0.31 3.39
CA ARG A 157 -2.81 -1.48 3.01
C ARG A 157 -3.68 -2.71 2.75
N ASP A 158 -3.34 -3.53 1.74
CA ASP A 158 -3.95 -4.85 1.55
C ASP A 158 -3.29 -5.90 2.46
N PRO A 159 -3.96 -6.36 3.54
CA PRO A 159 -3.34 -7.28 4.49
C PRO A 159 -3.10 -8.68 3.90
N LEU A 160 -3.83 -9.09 2.85
CA LEU A 160 -3.62 -10.41 2.23
C LEU A 160 -2.26 -10.51 1.51
N SER A 161 -1.75 -9.40 0.99
CA SER A 161 -0.46 -9.34 0.30
C SER A 161 0.75 -9.18 1.23
N THR A 162 0.52 -9.00 2.54
CA THR A 162 1.44 -8.19 3.35
C THR A 162 1.52 -8.61 4.84
N GLY A 163 1.01 -9.80 5.18
CA GLY A 163 1.17 -10.42 6.51
C GLY A 163 -0.03 -10.28 7.47
N GLY A 164 -1.23 -10.02 6.95
CA GLY A 164 -2.43 -9.87 7.78
C GLY A 164 -2.45 -8.57 8.57
N LYS A 165 -3.13 -8.60 9.72
CA LYS A 165 -3.24 -7.48 10.68
C LYS A 165 -2.02 -7.26 11.57
N GLN A 166 -1.17 -8.28 11.73
CA GLN A 166 0.05 -8.20 12.53
C GLN A 166 1.28 -7.87 11.68
N GLY A 167 1.14 -7.88 10.35
CA GLY A 167 2.16 -7.37 9.45
C GLY A 167 2.31 -5.84 9.57
N PRO A 168 3.45 -5.29 9.11
CA PRO A 168 3.91 -3.94 9.44
C PRO A 168 2.92 -2.79 9.13
N GLU A 169 2.61 -1.98 10.16
CA GLU A 169 2.03 -0.62 10.04
C GLU A 169 3.08 0.43 9.59
N SER A 170 4.34 0.03 9.45
CA SER A 170 5.32 0.64 8.55
C SER A 170 6.35 -0.42 8.16
N PHE A 171 6.80 -0.43 6.90
CA PHE A 171 7.92 -1.29 6.49
C PHE A 171 9.25 -0.91 7.15
N ALA A 172 9.30 0.21 7.87
CA ALA A 172 10.32 0.49 8.86
C ALA A 172 9.82 0.29 10.30
N PRO A 173 10.67 -0.18 11.22
CA PRO A 173 10.37 -0.11 12.64
C PRO A 173 10.20 1.35 13.06
N GLN A 174 9.17 1.65 13.85
CA GLN A 174 9.24 2.84 14.67
C GLN A 174 10.40 2.69 15.67
N PRO A 175 11.19 3.75 15.94
CA PRO A 175 12.14 3.75 17.05
C PRO A 175 11.41 3.31 18.32
N ALA A 176 11.97 2.35 19.05
CA ALA A 176 11.28 1.73 20.19
C ALA A 176 10.84 2.80 21.20
N ALA A 177 9.52 3.03 21.28
CA ALA A 177 8.95 3.99 22.22
C ALA A 177 9.42 3.64 23.63
N GLY A 178 10.08 4.60 24.28
CA GLY A 178 11.14 4.31 25.24
C GLY A 178 10.74 3.34 26.36
N GLN A 179 11.60 2.36 26.63
CA GLN A 179 11.52 1.51 27.83
C GLN A 179 11.97 2.25 29.11
N ASP A 180 11.64 3.54 29.21
CA ASP A 180 11.92 4.42 30.36
C ASP A 180 10.95 4.12 31.52
N SER A 181 10.97 2.88 31.99
CA SER A 181 10.27 2.41 33.19
C SER A 181 11.00 1.23 33.85
N ALA A 182 12.33 1.22 33.76
CA ALA A 182 13.20 0.26 34.44
C ALA A 182 14.46 0.89 35.07
N VAL A 183 14.40 2.17 35.46
CA VAL A 183 15.45 2.75 36.34
C VAL A 183 15.46 1.94 37.64
N ALA A 184 16.59 1.29 37.93
CA ALA A 184 16.67 0.31 39.00
C ALA A 184 16.41 0.95 40.38
N ASN A 185 15.40 0.44 41.09
CA ASN A 185 15.13 0.79 42.49
C ASN A 185 16.22 0.23 43.42
N VAL A 186 17.39 0.88 43.43
CA VAL A 186 18.43 0.67 44.44
C VAL A 186 17.87 1.15 45.78
N ARG A 187 17.44 0.19 46.60
CA ARG A 187 16.83 0.46 47.91
C ARG A 187 17.84 1.12 48.85
N GLN A 188 17.69 2.43 49.06
CA GLN A 188 18.32 3.13 50.18
C GLN A 188 17.38 3.04 51.40
N PRO A 189 17.80 2.49 52.55
CA PRO A 189 16.92 2.30 53.70
C PRO A 189 16.55 3.66 54.33
N ALA A 190 15.26 3.91 54.47
CA ALA A 190 14.75 5.10 55.15
C ALA A 190 14.87 4.96 56.68
N ALA A 191 15.21 6.07 57.35
CA ALA A 191 15.14 6.19 58.80
C ALA A 191 13.87 6.96 59.19
N GLU A 192 13.13 6.39 60.14
CA GLU A 192 12.27 7.04 61.14
C GLU A 192 11.84 8.51 60.93
N GLN A 193 10.54 8.76 60.65
CA GLN A 193 9.59 9.34 61.62
C GLN A 193 8.26 9.81 60.98
N ALA A 194 7.19 9.73 61.78
CA ALA A 194 5.81 10.22 61.57
C ALA A 194 5.38 10.90 62.92
N PRO A 195 4.16 11.46 63.15
CA PRO A 195 2.89 11.24 62.43
C PRO A 195 1.85 12.41 62.32
N ALA A 196 0.77 12.15 61.55
CA ALA A 196 -0.61 12.71 61.67
C ALA A 196 -0.82 14.24 61.41
N VAL A 197 -2.04 14.80 61.23
CA VAL A 197 -3.43 14.35 61.49
C VAL A 197 -4.41 14.79 60.36
N THR A 198 -5.62 14.22 60.32
CA THR A 198 -6.80 14.55 59.47
C THR A 198 -7.65 15.74 60.03
N ASN A 199 -8.80 16.22 59.50
CA ASN A 199 -9.84 15.64 58.61
C ASN A 199 -10.73 16.69 57.87
N VAL A 200 -11.74 16.22 57.10
CA VAL A 200 -12.70 16.92 56.20
C VAL A 200 -14.10 16.21 56.35
N PRO A 201 -15.31 16.66 55.90
CA PRO A 201 -15.76 17.83 55.11
C PRO A 201 -16.96 18.65 55.69
N VAL A 202 -17.53 19.60 54.92
CA VAL A 202 -18.94 20.09 55.01
C VAL A 202 -19.47 20.56 53.63
N GLN A 203 -20.79 20.64 53.43
CA GLN A 203 -21.51 21.04 52.18
C GLN A 203 -22.25 22.41 52.38
N LYS A 204 -22.83 23.12 51.40
CA LYS A 204 -23.26 22.89 49.99
C LYS A 204 -23.15 24.26 49.22
N THR A 205 -23.80 24.66 48.11
CA THR A 205 -24.94 24.18 47.28
C THR A 205 -24.88 24.72 45.82
N ASP A 206 -25.79 24.19 44.98
CA ASP A 206 -26.42 24.65 43.71
C ASP A 206 -26.06 26.02 43.07
N GLY A 207 -26.08 26.07 41.72
CA GLY A 207 -25.83 27.25 40.88
C GLY A 207 -27.11 28.02 40.44
N PRO A 208 -27.21 28.64 39.23
CA PRO A 208 -26.34 28.49 38.04
C PRO A 208 -25.95 29.81 37.29
N LEU A 209 -25.38 29.63 36.08
CA LEU A 209 -25.20 30.56 34.95
C LEU A 209 -23.99 31.53 34.89
N GLU A 210 -23.34 31.44 33.73
CA GLU A 210 -22.64 32.43 32.89
C GLU A 210 -21.76 33.55 33.49
N LYS A 211 -20.52 33.57 33.00
CA LYS A 211 -19.65 34.73 32.86
C LYS A 211 -19.11 34.78 31.44
N GLU A 212 -18.63 35.88 30.86
CA GLU A 212 -18.81 37.34 31.02
C GLU A 212 -17.63 37.97 30.25
N VAL A 213 -17.94 38.61 29.12
CA VAL A 213 -17.27 39.80 28.53
C VAL A 213 -15.73 39.94 28.60
N ALA A 214 -15.11 40.01 27.41
CA ALA A 214 -14.13 41.06 27.08
C ALA A 214 -14.11 41.30 25.55
N VAL A 215 -14.13 42.57 25.12
CA VAL A 215 -14.16 42.99 23.70
C VAL A 215 -13.24 44.20 23.52
N ILE A 216 -12.19 44.02 22.70
CA ILE A 216 -11.33 45.01 22.00
C ILE A 216 -10.85 46.26 22.78
N ASP A 217 -9.54 46.51 22.77
CA ASP A 217 -9.02 47.86 22.53
C ASP A 217 -7.79 47.81 21.59
N SER A 218 -7.36 48.94 21.05
CA SER A 218 -6.51 49.02 19.84
C SER A 218 -5.59 50.24 19.80
N VAL A 219 -4.42 50.10 19.16
CA VAL A 219 -3.51 51.23 18.85
C VAL A 219 -2.98 51.09 17.41
N PRO A 220 -3.08 52.12 16.55
CA PRO A 220 -2.68 52.05 15.14
C PRO A 220 -1.31 52.69 14.86
N GLY A 221 -0.71 52.36 13.71
CA GLY A 221 0.37 53.17 13.11
C GLY A 221 1.64 52.42 12.72
N ALA A 222 1.60 51.68 11.60
CA ALA A 222 2.80 51.15 10.94
C ALA A 222 2.64 51.22 9.41
N VAL A 223 3.19 52.28 8.80
CA VAL A 223 3.24 52.40 7.33
C VAL A 223 4.27 51.42 6.80
N ARG A 224 3.86 50.45 5.98
CA ARG A 224 4.78 49.62 5.21
C ARG A 224 5.24 50.39 3.97
N SER A 225 6.52 50.75 3.93
CA SER A 225 7.18 51.11 2.66
C SER A 225 7.10 49.94 1.67
N PRO A 226 6.94 50.19 0.36
CA PRO A 226 7.19 49.16 -0.65
C PRO A 226 8.64 48.66 -0.55
N LEU A 227 8.86 47.37 -0.83
CA LEU A 227 10.21 46.88 -1.12
C LEU A 227 10.63 47.38 -2.51
N PRO A 228 11.93 47.63 -2.75
CA PRO A 228 12.42 47.87 -4.10
C PRO A 228 12.27 46.61 -4.96
N GLU A 229 11.94 46.82 -6.24
CA GLU A 229 11.79 45.75 -7.22
C GLU A 229 13.18 45.25 -7.67
N PRO A 230 13.41 43.93 -7.81
CA PRO A 230 14.71 43.41 -8.19
C PRO A 230 15.01 43.67 -9.67
N GLU A 231 16.22 44.17 -9.96
CA GLU A 231 16.68 44.37 -11.33
C GLU A 231 16.79 43.04 -12.10
N PRO A 232 16.47 43.00 -13.40
CA PRO A 232 16.58 41.79 -14.20
C PRO A 232 18.05 41.39 -14.40
N GLN A 233 18.40 40.16 -14.00
CA GLN A 233 19.69 39.57 -14.34
C GLN A 233 19.74 39.26 -15.84
N PRO A 234 20.89 39.46 -16.52
CA PRO A 234 21.02 39.18 -17.95
C PRO A 234 20.95 37.68 -18.24
N GLU A 235 20.32 37.32 -19.36
CA GLU A 235 20.18 35.93 -19.81
C GLU A 235 21.56 35.32 -20.19
N PRO A 236 21.85 34.06 -19.81
CA PRO A 236 23.01 33.35 -20.33
C PRO A 236 22.85 33.09 -21.83
N GLN A 237 23.89 33.39 -22.62
CA GLN A 237 23.93 32.97 -24.02
C GLN A 237 24.01 31.43 -24.13
N PRO A 238 23.39 30.81 -25.14
CA PRO A 238 23.53 29.37 -25.38
C PRO A 238 24.94 29.05 -25.90
N GLU A 239 25.61 28.08 -25.26
CA GLU A 239 26.86 27.51 -25.77
C GLU A 239 26.62 26.65 -27.02
N PRO A 240 27.56 26.59 -27.98
CA PRO A 240 27.37 25.90 -29.25
C PRO A 240 27.39 24.36 -29.09
N GLN A 241 26.39 23.72 -29.69
CA GLN A 241 26.25 22.27 -29.74
C GLN A 241 27.30 21.64 -30.68
N PRO A 242 28.08 20.62 -30.27
CA PRO A 242 29.00 19.92 -31.17
C PRO A 242 28.28 19.11 -32.24
N GLU A 243 28.72 19.23 -33.49
CA GLU A 243 28.22 18.42 -34.61
C GLU A 243 28.75 16.97 -34.57
N PRO A 244 27.94 15.96 -34.97
CA PRO A 244 28.41 14.58 -35.06
C PRO A 244 29.28 14.37 -36.30
N GLN A 245 30.50 13.84 -36.12
CA GLN A 245 31.35 13.38 -37.23
C GLN A 245 31.15 11.88 -37.51
N PRO A 246 31.35 11.41 -38.76
CA PRO A 246 30.86 10.09 -39.17
C PRO A 246 31.79 8.95 -38.70
N GLN A 247 31.20 7.90 -38.12
CA GLN A 247 31.91 6.67 -37.81
C GLN A 247 31.88 5.76 -39.05
N ALA A 248 33.05 5.50 -39.65
CA ALA A 248 33.16 4.73 -40.89
C ALA A 248 32.96 3.23 -40.66
N GLU A 249 32.23 2.57 -41.56
CA GLU A 249 32.14 1.13 -41.65
C GLU A 249 33.47 0.54 -42.13
N LEU A 250 33.96 -0.51 -41.47
CA LEU A 250 34.91 -1.47 -42.07
C LEU A 250 34.60 -2.88 -41.58
N SER A 251 34.23 -3.74 -42.53
CA SER A 251 33.99 -5.18 -42.37
C SER A 251 35.24 -5.99 -42.71
N ASP A 252 35.30 -7.23 -42.19
CA ASP A 252 36.27 -8.30 -42.51
C ASP A 252 37.76 -7.98 -42.23
N GLN A 253 38.54 -8.84 -41.59
CA GLN A 253 38.78 -10.23 -42.02
C GLN A 253 39.12 -11.19 -40.88
N HIS A 254 39.02 -12.48 -41.19
CA HIS A 254 39.46 -13.62 -40.40
C HIS A 254 40.91 -14.03 -40.78
N VAL A 255 41.54 -14.88 -39.95
CA VAL A 255 42.82 -15.64 -40.14
C VAL A 255 43.96 -15.24 -39.17
N SER A 256 44.76 -16.26 -38.82
CA SER A 256 45.92 -16.29 -37.91
C SER A 256 45.56 -16.38 -36.42
N GLY A 257 46.23 -17.20 -35.61
CA GLY A 257 47.31 -18.15 -35.93
C GLY A 257 47.84 -18.79 -34.63
N ALA A 258 48.39 -19.99 -34.71
CA ALA A 258 48.87 -20.72 -33.52
C ALA A 258 50.30 -20.32 -33.13
N ASP A 259 50.53 -20.34 -31.81
CA ASP A 259 51.78 -20.61 -31.09
C ASP A 259 53.08 -19.86 -31.48
N ALA A 260 53.53 -18.99 -30.57
CA ALA A 260 54.96 -18.82 -30.22
C ALA A 260 55.08 -18.21 -28.81
N ASP A 261 56.11 -18.62 -28.07
CA ASP A 261 56.41 -18.19 -26.71
C ASP A 261 56.92 -16.73 -26.63
N GLU A 262 56.70 -16.05 -25.50
CA GLU A 262 57.77 -15.67 -24.55
C GLU A 262 57.21 -14.97 -23.29
N GLU A 263 58.05 -14.83 -22.26
CA GLU A 263 57.68 -14.29 -20.94
C GLU A 263 57.62 -12.75 -20.91
N GLU A 264 56.63 -12.17 -20.22
CA GLU A 264 56.94 -11.24 -19.12
C GLU A 264 55.73 -10.95 -18.20
N GLY A 265 56.01 -10.61 -16.95
CA GLY A 265 55.02 -10.58 -15.87
C GLY A 265 54.28 -9.26 -15.71
N TYR A 266 53.03 -9.21 -16.12
CA TYR A 266 52.04 -8.30 -15.52
C TYR A 266 50.73 -9.02 -15.23
N THR A 267 50.49 -9.27 -13.94
CA THR A 267 49.18 -9.66 -13.39
C THR A 267 48.21 -8.50 -13.55
N ARG A 268 47.72 -8.28 -14.78
CA ARG A 268 46.51 -7.49 -15.01
C ARG A 268 45.36 -8.27 -14.40
N ILE A 269 45.08 -7.97 -13.13
CA ILE A 269 43.76 -8.14 -12.56
C ILE A 269 42.83 -7.30 -13.43
N ARG A 270 42.30 -7.91 -14.48
CA ARG A 270 40.96 -7.56 -14.94
C ARG A 270 40.08 -7.88 -13.75
N SER A 271 39.75 -6.86 -12.96
CA SER A 271 38.54 -6.89 -12.17
C SER A 271 37.43 -7.19 -13.18
N ALA A 272 36.96 -8.43 -13.20
CA ALA A 272 35.76 -8.75 -13.94
C ALA A 272 34.70 -7.82 -13.34
N ALA A 273 34.20 -6.88 -14.14
CA ALA A 273 33.13 -6.02 -13.71
C ALA A 273 32.01 -6.96 -13.24
N PRO A 274 31.56 -6.86 -11.97
CA PRO A 274 30.47 -7.70 -11.51
C PRO A 274 29.30 -7.46 -12.45
N ALA A 275 28.66 -8.53 -12.92
CA ALA A 275 27.51 -8.43 -13.83
C ALA A 275 26.52 -7.43 -13.22
N GLY A 276 26.32 -6.31 -13.92
CA GLY A 276 25.75 -5.10 -13.34
C GLY A 276 24.38 -5.39 -12.78
N LEU A 277 24.21 -5.28 -11.45
CA LEU A 277 22.89 -5.50 -10.86
C LEU A 277 21.96 -4.38 -11.31
N HIS A 278 20.78 -4.77 -11.75
CA HIS A 278 19.75 -3.86 -12.22
C HIS A 278 18.76 -3.60 -11.10
N LEU A 279 18.35 -2.34 -10.95
CA LEU A 279 17.33 -1.93 -9.98
C LEU A 279 16.06 -1.56 -10.74
N GLU A 280 15.05 -2.44 -10.75
CA GLU A 280 13.72 -2.13 -11.31
C GLU A 280 12.86 -1.46 -10.23
N PHE A 281 12.48 -0.20 -10.44
CA PHE A 281 11.64 0.56 -9.51
C PHE A 281 10.14 0.31 -9.75
N ASP A 282 9.29 0.63 -8.77
CA ASP A 282 7.82 0.46 -8.81
C ASP A 282 7.09 1.29 -9.91
N ASP A 283 7.82 2.11 -10.67
CA ASP A 283 7.38 2.82 -11.87
C ASP A 283 7.94 2.22 -13.19
N GLN A 284 8.45 0.98 -13.15
CA GLN A 284 9.09 0.24 -14.26
C GLN A 284 10.36 0.88 -14.82
N LYS A 285 10.94 1.85 -14.09
CA LYS A 285 12.24 2.42 -14.41
C LYS A 285 13.34 1.45 -13.97
N CYS A 286 14.10 0.92 -14.92
CA CYS A 286 15.34 0.20 -14.62
C CYS A 286 16.50 1.18 -14.45
N ILE A 287 17.39 0.92 -13.48
CA ILE A 287 18.67 1.62 -13.30
C ILE A 287 19.79 0.59 -13.14
N GLU A 288 20.77 0.60 -14.04
CA GLU A 288 22.02 -0.16 -13.90
C GLU A 288 22.85 0.40 -12.75
N LEU A 289 23.29 -0.46 -11.80
CA LEU A 289 24.11 -0.06 -10.66
C LEU A 289 25.60 -0.03 -11.03
N ASP A 290 25.97 0.99 -11.80
CA ASP A 290 27.33 1.28 -12.27
C ASP A 290 28.29 1.76 -11.17
N GLY A 291 27.76 2.30 -10.07
CA GLY A 291 28.51 2.81 -8.93
C GLY A 291 27.64 3.02 -7.70
N THR A 292 28.14 3.75 -6.71
CA THR A 292 27.35 4.12 -5.52
C THR A 292 26.28 5.14 -5.89
N ILE A 293 25.01 4.87 -5.57
CA ILE A 293 23.89 5.79 -5.79
C ILE A 293 23.25 6.26 -4.46
N LEU A 294 22.66 7.44 -4.47
CA LEU A 294 21.93 8.01 -3.33
C LEU A 294 20.51 8.38 -3.73
N LEU A 295 19.55 7.63 -3.20
CA LEU A 295 18.13 7.72 -3.50
C LEU A 295 17.41 8.69 -2.57
N GLY A 296 16.45 9.43 -3.11
CA GLY A 296 15.51 10.24 -2.34
C GLY A 296 14.64 11.13 -3.24
N ARG A 297 13.68 11.87 -2.65
CA ARG A 297 12.80 12.77 -3.42
C ARG A 297 13.45 14.08 -3.85
N ASN A 298 14.55 14.46 -3.20
CA ASN A 298 15.39 15.61 -3.53
C ASN A 298 16.73 15.41 -2.80
N PRO A 299 17.56 14.46 -3.28
CA PRO A 299 18.76 14.03 -2.59
C PRO A 299 19.86 15.08 -2.71
N SER A 300 20.67 15.18 -1.67
CA SER A 300 21.84 16.05 -1.61
C SER A 300 22.97 15.33 -0.88
N HIS A 301 24.21 15.52 -1.36
CA HIS A 301 25.41 14.99 -0.71
C HIS A 301 25.53 15.50 0.73
N GLY A 302 25.83 14.58 1.65
CA GLY A 302 26.32 14.88 2.99
C GLY A 302 27.82 14.63 3.10
N GLU A 303 28.34 14.69 4.33
CA GLU A 303 29.71 14.28 4.61
C GLU A 303 29.90 12.79 4.25
N GLY A 304 31.03 12.50 3.59
CA GLY A 304 31.40 11.16 3.12
C GLY A 304 30.88 10.74 1.73
N ASP A 305 29.96 11.49 1.10
CA ASP A 305 29.34 11.10 -0.19
C ASP A 305 30.25 11.38 -1.41
N ILE A 306 31.45 10.80 -1.42
CA ILE A 306 32.46 10.93 -2.49
C ILE A 306 32.13 9.99 -3.66
N GLY A 307 32.03 10.52 -4.88
CA GLY A 307 31.79 9.72 -6.09
C GLY A 307 30.37 9.13 -6.18
N VAL A 308 29.43 9.66 -5.40
CA VAL A 308 28.06 9.15 -5.27
C VAL A 308 27.14 9.80 -6.32
N ARG A 309 26.42 8.98 -7.09
CA ARG A 309 25.45 9.43 -8.10
C ARG A 309 24.08 9.69 -7.45
N LEU A 310 23.60 10.92 -7.50
CA LEU A 310 22.28 11.27 -6.97
C LEU A 310 21.15 10.75 -7.87
N VAL A 311 20.13 10.10 -7.29
CA VAL A 311 18.97 9.57 -8.02
C VAL A 311 17.68 10.08 -7.38
N VAL A 312 17.00 10.96 -8.11
CA VAL A 312 15.71 11.55 -7.71
C VAL A 312 14.57 10.56 -7.98
N LEU A 313 13.70 10.35 -7.00
CA LEU A 313 12.47 9.57 -7.10
C LEU A 313 11.25 10.49 -7.03
N ASP A 314 10.28 10.30 -7.93
CA ASP A 314 9.02 11.04 -7.91
C ASP A 314 8.08 10.46 -6.85
N ASP A 315 7.93 11.20 -5.75
CA ASP A 315 7.18 10.80 -4.55
C ASP A 315 6.23 11.95 -4.13
N PRO A 316 5.10 12.11 -4.83
CA PRO A 316 4.15 13.18 -4.53
C PRO A 316 3.41 12.97 -3.19
N GLU A 317 3.31 11.72 -2.71
CA GLU A 317 2.74 11.39 -1.39
C GLU A 317 3.74 11.63 -0.25
N ARG A 318 4.99 12.03 -0.56
CA ARG A 318 6.04 12.49 0.38
C ARG A 318 6.52 11.42 1.38
N SER A 319 6.39 10.15 0.99
CA SER A 319 6.85 8.96 1.73
C SER A 319 8.38 8.81 1.81
N VAL A 320 9.12 9.38 0.85
CA VAL A 320 10.57 9.28 0.73
C VAL A 320 11.22 10.54 1.30
N SER A 321 12.26 10.39 2.12
CA SER A 321 13.07 11.51 2.62
C SER A 321 13.78 12.26 1.48
N LYS A 322 14.25 13.49 1.75
CA LYS A 322 15.03 14.29 0.77
C LYS A 322 16.21 13.46 0.24
N THR A 323 17.11 13.10 1.14
CA THR A 323 18.09 12.01 1.04
C THR A 323 17.55 10.85 1.88
N HIS A 324 17.48 9.63 1.34
CA HIS A 324 16.82 8.49 2.00
C HIS A 324 17.73 7.27 2.14
N LEU A 325 18.19 6.70 1.02
CA LEU A 325 18.89 5.41 1.00
C LEU A 325 20.16 5.51 0.16
N LEU A 326 21.30 5.17 0.74
CA LEU A 326 22.56 4.97 0.02
C LEU A 326 22.63 3.51 -0.44
N VAL A 327 22.93 3.28 -1.73
CA VAL A 327 23.05 1.94 -2.32
C VAL A 327 24.43 1.80 -2.96
N GLN A 328 25.16 0.75 -2.60
CA GLN A 328 26.52 0.47 -3.09
C GLN A 328 26.57 -0.91 -3.75
N PRO A 329 27.27 -1.07 -4.89
CA PRO A 329 27.43 -2.37 -5.53
C PRO A 329 28.30 -3.31 -4.68
N GLY A 330 27.96 -4.59 -4.69
CA GLY A 330 28.71 -5.68 -4.05
C GLY A 330 28.86 -6.90 -4.96
N ALA A 331 29.58 -7.92 -4.49
CA ALA A 331 29.80 -9.14 -5.26
C ALA A 331 28.53 -10.02 -5.28
N GLY A 332 27.68 -9.85 -6.30
CA GLY A 332 26.41 -10.58 -6.45
C GLY A 332 25.29 -10.09 -5.50
N CYS A 333 25.49 -8.93 -4.88
CA CYS A 333 24.56 -8.31 -3.93
C CYS A 333 24.65 -6.78 -4.03
N ILE A 334 23.72 -6.08 -3.39
CA ILE A 334 23.85 -4.66 -3.08
C ILE A 334 23.97 -4.46 -1.57
N TRP A 335 24.69 -3.41 -1.19
CA TRP A 335 24.70 -2.90 0.19
C TRP A 335 23.78 -1.69 0.26
N VAL A 336 22.88 -1.69 1.23
CA VAL A 336 21.85 -0.66 1.41
C VAL A 336 21.96 -0.06 2.82
N THR A 337 22.06 1.27 2.89
CA THR A 337 22.23 2.01 4.14
C THR A 337 21.20 3.13 4.23
N ASP A 338 20.30 3.06 5.22
CA ASP A 338 19.34 4.14 5.47
C ASP A 338 20.07 5.37 6.05
N ARG A 339 19.83 6.56 5.47
CA ARG A 339 20.52 7.81 5.84
C ARG A 339 19.79 8.60 6.94
N GLY A 340 19.04 7.93 7.82
CA GLY A 340 18.22 8.56 8.86
C GLY A 340 16.89 9.07 8.32
N SER A 341 16.24 8.25 7.50
CA SER A 341 14.99 8.63 6.84
C SER A 341 13.79 8.64 7.79
N ALA A 342 12.78 9.47 7.50
CA ALA A 342 11.65 9.68 8.42
C ALA A 342 10.68 8.49 8.47
N ASN A 343 10.61 7.72 7.38
CA ASN A 343 9.72 6.56 7.22
C ASN A 343 10.51 5.23 7.09
N GLY A 344 11.84 5.28 7.22
CA GLY A 344 12.79 4.16 7.21
C GLY A 344 12.82 3.31 5.93
N SER A 345 13.54 2.18 6.02
CA SER A 345 13.82 1.29 4.90
C SER A 345 13.88 -0.18 5.34
N SER A 346 13.62 -1.13 4.43
CA SER A 346 13.74 -2.57 4.69
C SER A 346 13.99 -3.40 3.43
N ILE A 347 14.42 -4.65 3.63
CA ILE A 347 14.62 -5.68 2.61
C ILE A 347 13.54 -6.76 2.82
N VAL A 348 12.93 -7.22 1.73
CA VAL A 348 11.94 -8.31 1.72
C VAL A 348 12.41 -9.42 0.79
N ASP A 349 12.39 -10.67 1.26
CA ASP A 349 12.75 -11.83 0.45
C ASP A 349 11.58 -12.39 -0.38
N ALA A 350 11.88 -13.36 -1.25
CA ALA A 350 10.89 -14.02 -2.11
C ALA A 350 9.87 -14.89 -1.33
N GLN A 351 10.05 -15.07 -0.02
CA GLN A 351 9.15 -15.76 0.89
C GLN A 351 8.29 -14.77 1.70
N GLY A 352 8.52 -13.46 1.56
CA GLY A 352 7.81 -12.39 2.25
C GLY A 352 8.33 -12.07 3.65
N ALA A 353 9.50 -12.58 4.05
CA ALA A 353 10.11 -12.20 5.33
C ALA A 353 10.76 -10.82 5.21
N VAL A 354 10.52 -9.96 6.20
CA VAL A 354 10.95 -8.55 6.22
C VAL A 354 12.13 -8.37 7.17
N ARG A 355 13.21 -7.76 6.69
CA ARG A 355 14.37 -7.32 7.50
C ARG A 355 14.47 -5.80 7.44
N ALA A 356 14.27 -5.14 8.57
CA ALA A 356 14.46 -3.69 8.71
C ALA A 356 15.93 -3.28 8.57
N LEU A 357 16.18 -2.08 8.04
CA LEU A 357 17.48 -1.41 8.13
C LEU A 357 17.56 -0.59 9.42
N GLU A 358 18.71 -0.63 10.09
CA GLU A 358 19.07 0.32 11.15
C GLU A 358 19.72 1.56 10.50
N PRO A 359 19.30 2.80 10.85
CA PRO A 359 19.89 4.01 10.28
C PRO A 359 21.43 4.07 10.44
N GLY A 360 22.13 4.37 9.34
CA GLY A 360 23.58 4.44 9.27
C GLY A 360 24.32 3.11 9.20
N LYS A 361 23.63 1.97 9.26
CA LYS A 361 24.20 0.61 9.18
C LYS A 361 24.00 0.01 7.78
N PRO A 362 25.06 -0.44 7.09
CA PRO A 362 24.92 -1.18 5.84
C PRO A 362 24.32 -2.58 6.06
N GLU A 363 23.22 -2.87 5.39
CA GLU A 363 22.62 -4.20 5.28
C GLU A 363 22.83 -4.76 3.86
N GLN A 364 22.88 -6.09 3.73
CA GLN A 364 23.07 -6.77 2.44
C GLN A 364 21.72 -7.25 1.88
N ALA A 365 21.40 -6.83 0.65
CA ALA A 365 20.28 -7.35 -0.15
C ALA A 365 20.81 -8.15 -1.36
N LEU A 366 20.20 -9.30 -1.62
CA LEU A 366 20.58 -10.23 -2.68
C LEU A 366 19.70 -10.06 -3.92
N ALA A 367 20.15 -10.57 -5.06
CA ALA A 367 19.31 -10.67 -6.25
C ALA A 367 18.02 -11.47 -5.97
N GLY A 368 16.90 -11.03 -6.54
CA GLY A 368 15.56 -11.57 -6.26
C GLY A 368 14.92 -11.06 -4.96
N GLN A 369 15.59 -10.16 -4.21
CA GLN A 369 14.99 -9.46 -3.07
C GLN A 369 14.44 -8.09 -3.48
N THR A 370 13.51 -7.57 -2.69
CA THR A 370 12.90 -6.25 -2.87
C THR A 370 13.35 -5.31 -1.75
N VAL A 371 13.74 -4.08 -2.08
CA VAL A 371 14.12 -3.07 -1.10
C VAL A 371 13.07 -1.97 -1.08
N TYR A 372 12.53 -1.70 0.11
CA TYR A 372 11.54 -0.64 0.38
C TYR A 372 12.23 0.57 1.01
N LEU A 373 11.80 1.76 0.59
CA LEU A 373 12.27 3.04 1.12
C LEU A 373 11.08 3.97 1.28
N GLY A 374 10.55 4.04 2.52
CA GLY A 374 9.20 4.54 2.76
C GLY A 374 8.17 3.68 2.02
N ASP A 375 7.39 4.32 1.15
CA ASP A 375 6.29 3.66 0.42
C ASP A 375 6.63 3.37 -1.07
N ARG A 376 7.83 3.74 -1.54
CA ARG A 376 8.41 3.34 -2.84
C ARG A 376 9.25 2.06 -2.66
N TYR A 377 9.51 1.32 -3.74
CA TYR A 377 10.39 0.13 -3.71
C TYR A 377 11.13 -0.10 -5.02
N PHE A 378 12.15 -0.98 -4.97
CA PHE A 378 12.80 -1.54 -6.15
C PHE A 378 13.16 -3.02 -5.96
N HIS A 379 13.16 -3.78 -7.05
CA HIS A 379 13.65 -5.15 -7.12
C HIS A 379 15.14 -5.16 -7.48
N VAL A 380 15.89 -6.10 -6.89
CA VAL A 380 17.32 -6.30 -7.19
C VAL A 380 17.43 -7.43 -8.21
N GLU A 381 17.70 -7.10 -9.47
CA GLU A 381 17.78 -8.04 -10.58
C GLU A 381 19.21 -8.34 -11.02
N GLN A 382 19.40 -9.49 -11.65
CA GLN A 382 20.60 -9.83 -12.43
C GLN A 382 20.31 -9.60 -13.92
N PRO A 383 21.31 -9.16 -14.71
CA PRO A 383 21.18 -8.87 -16.14
C PRO A 383 21.15 -10.12 -17.02
#